data_AF-A0AAW1IDX2-F1
#
_entry.id   AF-A0AAW1IDX2-F1
#
_cell.length_a   1.000
_cell.length_b   1.000
_cell.length_c   1.000
_cell.angle_alpha   90.00
_cell.angle_beta   90.00
_cell.angle_gamma   90.00
#
_symmetry.space_group_name_H-M   'P 1'
#
loop_
_entity.id
_entity.type
_entity.pdbx_description
1 polymer ?
#
loop_
_entity_poly.entity_id
_entity_poly.type
_entity_poly.pdbx_seq_one_letter_code
_entity_poly.pdbx_strand_id
1 'polypeptide(L)'
;MARLNLVVINTGKVPTFRRGNSVSYIDVTCGTQNTTRMIKEWKVLQTENLTDHAYIFCEVTNGGTGTSSYKSQSKKGSFCCDWHAFINELDLRTATMTATDKTSYQLCTKALREAYRNNTYRLSSDSAPYWWNNEIHKKRRECTAARRLLTRNAGNPKIPRECTATRRLLTRNAGNPKIPDNVKAEIESRYRAKKKEFCKQIRAAKRKCWSDLCGKLEEDVCGSAYKIAIRDMKSYPAYDIDSKDAHNRRALCSKKRRWL
;
A
#
# COMPACT_ATOMS: atom_id res chain seq x y z
N MET A 1 -12.18 5.57 21.22
CA MET A 1 -11.18 6.65 21.39
C MET A 1 -10.90 6.90 22.87
N ALA A 2 -11.88 7.37 23.66
CA ALA A 2 -11.69 7.72 25.08
C ALA A 2 -11.18 6.57 25.96
N ARG A 3 -11.74 5.36 25.84
CA ARG A 3 -11.29 4.17 26.60
C ARG A 3 -9.81 3.80 26.39
N LEU A 4 -9.22 4.20 25.26
CA LEU A 4 -7.83 3.88 24.90
C LEU A 4 -6.89 5.09 25.01
N ASN A 5 -7.35 6.20 25.61
CA ASN A 5 -6.59 7.46 25.72
C ASN A 5 -6.01 7.92 24.37
N LEU A 6 -6.79 7.74 23.30
CA LEU A 6 -6.44 8.22 21.96
C LEU A 6 -7.03 9.62 21.73
N VAL A 7 -6.17 10.52 21.25
CA VAL A 7 -6.51 11.89 20.89
C VAL A 7 -6.73 11.95 19.38
N VAL A 8 -7.82 12.61 18.96
CA VAL A 8 -8.13 12.84 17.54
C VAL A 8 -7.35 14.06 17.05
N ILE A 9 -6.72 13.92 15.89
CA ILE A 9 -5.77 14.89 15.32
C ILE A 9 -6.41 15.65 14.16
N ASN A 10 -7.54 15.17 13.61
CA ASN A 10 -8.24 15.86 12.53
C ASN A 10 -8.53 17.31 12.90
N THR A 11 -8.04 18.24 12.09
CA THR A 11 -8.27 19.68 12.25
C THR A 11 -8.82 20.30 10.96
N GLY A 12 -9.63 21.35 11.09
CA GLY A 12 -10.20 22.05 9.94
C GLY A 12 -11.52 21.46 9.41
N LYS A 13 -12.04 22.08 8.33
CA LYS A 13 -13.39 21.85 7.79
C LYS A 13 -13.40 21.32 6.36
N VAL A 14 -12.32 20.67 5.95
CA VAL A 14 -12.21 20.11 4.61
C VAL A 14 -12.67 18.65 4.63
N PRO A 15 -13.64 18.25 3.79
CA PRO A 15 -14.12 16.87 3.75
C PRO A 15 -13.04 15.92 3.24
N THR A 16 -12.91 14.77 3.89
CA THR A 16 -11.98 13.70 3.52
C THR A 16 -12.55 12.76 2.49
N PHE A 17 -13.86 12.84 2.21
CA PHE A 17 -14.52 12.09 1.15
C PHE A 17 -15.45 12.97 0.31
N ARG A 18 -15.41 12.81 -1.01
CA ARG A 18 -16.24 13.52 -2.00
C ARG A 18 -16.67 12.54 -3.10
N ARG A 19 -17.97 12.41 -3.33
CA ARG A 19 -18.56 11.61 -4.42
C ARG A 19 -19.71 12.38 -5.05
N GLY A 20 -19.47 12.99 -6.22
CA GLY A 20 -20.44 13.90 -6.83
C GLY A 20 -20.77 15.06 -5.88
N ASN A 21 -22.05 15.25 -5.59
CA ASN A 21 -22.52 16.28 -4.64
C ASN A 21 -22.41 15.85 -3.16
N SER A 22 -22.13 14.58 -2.88
CA SER A 22 -22.00 14.07 -1.51
C SER A 22 -20.60 14.32 -0.96
N VAL A 23 -20.52 14.95 0.22
CA VAL A 23 -19.26 15.21 0.94
C VAL A 23 -19.36 14.68 2.37
N SER A 24 -18.29 14.07 2.89
CA SER A 24 -18.28 13.55 4.26
C SER A 24 -16.87 13.54 4.90
N TYR A 25 -16.84 13.35 6.23
CA TYR A 25 -15.66 13.40 7.09
C TYR A 25 -15.45 12.04 7.77
N ILE A 26 -15.19 11.01 6.97
CA ILE A 26 -15.18 9.61 7.43
C ILE A 26 -13.78 9.10 7.81
N ASP A 27 -12.73 9.75 7.31
CA ASP A 27 -11.35 9.38 7.64
C ASP A 27 -10.87 10.07 8.92
N VAL A 28 -10.53 9.26 9.93
CA VAL A 28 -10.07 9.73 11.25
C VAL A 28 -8.60 9.39 11.47
N THR A 29 -7.82 10.39 11.89
CA THR A 29 -6.43 10.29 12.36
C THR A 29 -6.43 10.45 13.88
N CYS A 30 -5.91 9.47 14.60
CA CYS A 30 -5.78 9.52 16.06
C CYS A 30 -4.47 8.91 16.51
N GLY A 31 -4.01 9.29 17.69
CA GLY A 31 -2.78 8.78 18.29
C GLY A 31 -2.80 8.88 19.81
N THR A 32 -1.78 8.35 20.46
CA THR A 32 -1.57 8.59 21.89
C THR A 32 -1.25 10.07 22.12
N GLN A 33 -1.33 10.53 23.37
CA GLN A 33 -0.99 11.91 23.70
C GLN A 33 0.46 12.27 23.30
N ASN A 34 1.41 11.34 23.46
CA ASN A 34 2.80 11.56 23.04
C ASN A 34 2.95 11.66 21.52
N THR A 35 2.32 10.76 20.77
CA THR A 35 2.38 10.79 19.29
C THR A 35 1.71 12.03 18.73
N THR A 36 0.60 12.48 19.34
CA THR A 36 -0.13 13.68 18.91
C THR A 36 0.74 14.94 19.02
N ARG A 37 1.56 15.06 20.08
CA ARG A 37 2.51 16.18 20.24
C ARG A 37 3.59 16.23 19.16
N MET A 38 3.91 15.09 18.56
CA MET A 38 4.89 14.98 17.49
C MET A 38 4.31 15.30 16.12
N ILE A 39 2.98 15.27 15.98
CA ILE A 39 2.31 15.49 14.71
C ILE A 39 2.03 16.98 14.52
N LYS A 40 2.55 17.56 13.44
CA LYS A 40 2.39 18.95 13.03
C LYS A 40 1.70 19.01 11.66
N GLU A 41 1.16 20.19 11.33
CA GLU A 41 0.58 20.50 10.02
C GLU A 41 -0.43 19.47 9.48
N TRP A 42 -1.38 19.01 10.31
CA TRP A 42 -2.45 18.16 9.80
C TRP A 42 -3.34 18.95 8.82
N LYS A 43 -3.51 18.43 7.61
CA LYS A 43 -4.41 19.02 6.60
C LYS A 43 -4.87 18.00 5.58
N VAL A 44 -6.05 18.25 5.02
CA VAL A 44 -6.56 17.52 3.86
C VAL A 44 -6.08 18.21 2.58
N LEU A 45 -5.32 17.49 1.75
CA LEU A 45 -4.82 18.00 0.48
C LEU A 45 -5.93 17.99 -0.57
N GLN A 46 -6.09 19.12 -1.28
CA GLN A 46 -6.97 19.24 -2.46
C GLN A 46 -6.38 18.63 -3.73
N THR A 47 -5.28 17.89 -3.60
CA THR A 47 -4.63 17.24 -4.74
C THR A 47 -5.54 16.16 -5.29
N GLU A 48 -6.04 16.38 -6.50
CA GLU A 48 -6.94 15.48 -7.21
C GLU A 48 -6.33 14.07 -7.32
N ASN A 49 -6.98 13.09 -6.67
CA ASN A 49 -6.48 11.72 -6.60
C ASN A 49 -7.43 10.68 -7.22
N LEU A 50 -8.53 11.10 -7.85
CA LEU A 50 -9.56 10.29 -8.52
C LEU A 50 -10.02 9.06 -7.72
N THR A 51 -9.84 9.12 -6.41
CA THR A 51 -10.60 8.31 -5.46
C THR A 51 -11.59 9.26 -4.82
N ASP A 52 -12.69 8.73 -4.32
CA ASP A 52 -13.62 9.57 -3.57
C ASP A 52 -12.99 10.03 -2.24
N HIS A 53 -11.85 9.47 -1.80
CA HIS A 53 -11.11 9.92 -0.61
C HIS A 53 -10.05 10.98 -0.95
N ALA A 54 -10.01 12.07 -0.19
CA ALA A 54 -8.94 13.05 -0.24
C ALA A 54 -7.69 12.56 0.52
N TYR A 55 -6.51 13.09 0.14
CA TYR A 55 -5.29 12.75 0.87
C TYR A 55 -5.22 13.53 2.19
N ILE A 56 -4.94 12.82 3.27
CA ILE A 56 -4.56 13.44 4.55
C ILE A 56 -3.04 13.56 4.59
N PHE A 57 -2.56 14.76 4.93
CA PHE A 57 -1.16 15.06 5.17
C PHE A 57 -0.96 15.44 6.63
N CYS A 58 0.14 14.97 7.21
CA CYS A 58 0.65 15.42 8.49
C CYS A 58 2.17 15.29 8.51
N GLU A 59 2.84 16.23 9.15
CA GLU A 59 4.26 16.17 9.43
C GLU A 59 4.48 15.50 10.79
N VAL A 60 5.51 14.66 10.92
CA VAL A 60 5.84 14.01 12.19
C VAL A 60 7.26 14.39 12.57
N THR A 61 7.41 15.16 13.65
CA THR A 61 8.71 15.54 14.19
C THR A 61 9.20 14.51 15.19
N ASN A 62 10.34 13.88 14.94
CA ASN A 62 10.99 13.01 15.93
C ASN A 62 11.65 13.88 17.01
N GLY A 63 11.08 13.90 18.21
CA GLY A 63 11.66 14.59 19.39
C GLY A 63 12.88 13.90 20.01
N GLY A 64 13.56 13.02 19.28
CA GLY A 64 14.74 12.30 19.76
C GLY A 64 16.00 12.87 19.12
N THR A 65 16.88 13.45 19.94
CA THR A 65 18.29 13.66 19.62
C THR A 65 18.93 12.29 19.37
N GLY A 66 18.89 11.87 18.12
CA GLY A 66 19.37 10.57 17.71
C GLY A 66 19.02 10.36 16.26
N THR A 67 19.97 10.66 15.38
CA THR A 67 20.05 10.17 14.01
C THR A 67 20.20 8.64 14.01
N SER A 68 19.25 7.92 14.61
CA SER A 68 19.01 6.54 14.20
C SER A 68 18.25 6.64 12.89
N SER A 69 19.01 6.62 11.81
CA SER A 69 18.51 6.23 10.51
C SER A 69 18.02 4.78 10.62
N TYR A 70 16.84 4.59 11.22
CA TYR A 70 16.03 3.42 10.93
C TYR A 70 15.73 3.54 9.44
N LYS A 71 16.63 3.00 8.62
CA LYS A 71 16.35 2.64 7.25
C LYS A 71 15.10 1.79 7.37
N SER A 72 13.94 2.38 7.07
CA SER A 72 12.78 1.62 6.67
C SER A 72 13.29 0.80 5.50
N GLN A 73 13.78 -0.41 5.78
CA GLN A 73 13.88 -1.44 4.80
C GLN A 73 12.42 -1.63 4.38
N SER A 74 12.02 -0.87 3.35
CA SER A 74 10.83 -1.15 2.58
C SER A 74 11.11 -2.50 1.93
N LYS A 75 10.97 -3.57 2.72
CA LYS A 75 11.01 -4.94 2.25
C LYS A 75 9.77 -5.07 1.39
N LYS A 76 9.92 -4.73 0.11
CA LYS A 76 8.96 -5.01 -0.94
C LYS A 76 8.76 -6.53 -0.95
N GLY A 77 7.65 -6.96 -0.38
CA GLY A 77 7.24 -8.35 -0.29
C GLY A 77 6.73 -8.64 1.12
N SER A 78 5.47 -9.10 1.23
CA SER A 78 5.00 -9.70 2.48
C SER A 78 5.77 -11.01 2.61
N PHE A 79 6.69 -11.08 3.56
CA PHE A 79 7.30 -12.36 3.93
C PHE A 79 6.24 -13.17 4.67
N CYS A 80 6.20 -14.47 4.39
CA CYS A 80 5.46 -15.44 5.19
C CYS A 80 6.48 -16.36 5.87
N CYS A 81 6.15 -16.86 7.04
CA CYS A 81 6.94 -17.85 7.75
C CYS A 81 6.10 -19.13 7.85
N ASP A 82 6.67 -20.27 7.51
CA ASP A 82 6.09 -21.54 7.93
C ASP A 82 6.39 -21.73 9.41
N TRP A 83 5.39 -21.46 10.26
CA TRP A 83 5.55 -21.52 11.71
C TRP A 83 5.82 -22.92 12.23
N HIS A 84 5.30 -23.96 11.57
CA HIS A 84 5.51 -25.33 12.01
C HIS A 84 6.93 -25.78 11.70
N ALA A 85 7.39 -25.51 10.47
CA ALA A 85 8.78 -25.78 10.09
C ALA A 85 9.78 -24.94 10.90
N PHE A 86 9.43 -23.68 11.22
CA PHE A 86 10.23 -22.82 12.11
C PHE A 86 10.40 -23.42 13.51
N ILE A 87 9.32 -23.88 14.14
CA ILE A 87 9.37 -24.47 15.48
C ILE A 87 10.22 -25.74 15.44
N ASN A 88 9.99 -26.63 14.47
CA ASN A 88 10.75 -27.87 14.32
C ASN A 88 12.25 -27.60 14.12
N GLU A 89 12.61 -26.61 13.29
CA GLU A 89 14.01 -26.24 13.08
C GLU A 89 14.64 -25.60 14.33
N LEU A 90 13.87 -24.78 15.06
CA LEU A 90 14.35 -24.17 16.31
C LEU A 90 14.59 -25.24 17.39
N ASP A 91 13.72 -26.22 17.50
CA ASP A 91 13.88 -27.35 18.42
C ASP A 91 15.12 -28.16 18.07
N LEU A 92 15.34 -28.49 16.79
CA LEU A 92 16.56 -29.16 16.33
C LEU A 92 17.84 -28.36 16.64
N ARG A 93 17.80 -27.04 16.45
CA ARG A 93 18.94 -26.15 16.72
C ARG A 93 19.23 -25.98 18.20
N THR A 94 18.21 -26.03 19.05
CA THR A 94 18.36 -25.87 20.51
C THR A 94 18.62 -27.20 21.21
N ALA A 95 18.35 -28.34 20.57
CA ALA A 95 18.69 -29.67 21.05
C ALA A 95 20.22 -29.91 21.09
N THR A 96 20.97 -29.30 20.17
CA THR A 96 22.44 -29.39 20.12
C THR A 96 23.15 -28.36 21.00
N MET A 97 22.41 -27.42 21.60
CA MET A 97 22.98 -26.39 22.48
C MET A 97 23.21 -26.92 23.90
N THR A 98 24.39 -26.65 24.45
CA THR A 98 24.70 -26.94 25.86
C THR A 98 23.94 -25.99 26.81
N ALA A 99 23.89 -26.32 28.10
CA ALA A 99 23.24 -25.47 29.10
C ALA A 99 23.87 -24.05 29.17
N THR A 100 25.18 -23.94 28.94
CA THR A 100 25.92 -22.67 28.84
C THR A 100 25.62 -21.90 27.56
N ASP A 101 25.32 -22.58 26.46
CA ASP A 101 24.94 -21.91 25.21
C ASP A 101 23.54 -21.31 25.30
N LYS A 102 22.63 -21.98 26.02
CA LYS A 102 21.24 -21.54 26.20
C LYS A 102 21.10 -20.29 27.09
N THR A 103 22.11 -19.97 27.91
CA THR A 103 22.16 -18.72 28.68
C THR A 103 22.77 -17.56 27.90
N SER A 104 23.42 -17.83 26.76
CA SER A 104 24.01 -16.80 25.91
C SER A 104 22.97 -16.17 24.97
N TYR A 105 22.61 -14.92 25.25
CA TYR A 105 21.73 -14.12 24.40
C TYR A 105 22.17 -14.09 22.93
N GLN A 106 23.48 -14.05 22.67
CA GLN A 106 24.02 -13.97 21.30
C GLN A 106 23.75 -15.26 20.52
N LEU A 107 23.95 -16.42 21.15
CA LEU A 107 23.73 -17.73 20.54
C LEU A 107 22.24 -17.99 20.33
N CYS A 108 21.40 -17.71 21.33
CA CYS A 108 19.95 -17.83 21.19
C CYS A 108 19.40 -16.91 20.08
N THR A 109 19.85 -15.65 20.04
CA THR A 109 19.44 -14.71 18.99
C THR A 109 19.88 -15.16 17.60
N LYS A 110 21.07 -15.77 17.48
CA LYS A 110 21.56 -16.32 16.22
C LYS A 110 20.71 -17.52 15.77
N ALA A 111 20.45 -18.47 16.67
CA ALA A 111 19.60 -19.64 16.38
C ALA A 111 18.19 -19.23 15.93
N LEU A 112 17.56 -18.29 16.64
CA LEU A 112 16.26 -17.73 16.28
C LEU A 112 16.25 -17.07 14.90
N ARG A 113 17.26 -16.24 14.60
CA ARG A 113 17.37 -15.54 13.31
C ARG A 113 17.57 -16.49 12.14
N GLU A 114 18.38 -17.54 12.34
CA GLU A 114 18.66 -18.53 11.30
C GLU A 114 17.44 -19.41 11.03
N ALA A 115 16.80 -19.95 12.07
CA ALA A 115 15.55 -20.69 11.94
C ALA A 115 14.47 -19.85 11.25
N TYR A 116 14.30 -18.59 11.67
CA TYR A 116 13.34 -17.70 11.03
C TYR A 116 13.68 -17.45 9.56
N ARG A 117 14.95 -17.18 9.23
CA ARG A 117 15.39 -16.92 7.86
C ARG A 117 15.11 -18.11 6.94
N ASN A 118 15.40 -19.32 7.38
CA ASN A 118 15.24 -20.55 6.59
C ASN A 118 13.78 -20.88 6.31
N ASN A 119 12.89 -20.53 7.24
CA ASN A 119 11.45 -20.79 7.10
C ASN A 119 10.65 -19.59 6.56
N THR A 120 11.33 -18.46 6.33
CA THR A 120 10.71 -17.31 5.66
C THR A 120 10.82 -17.41 4.15
N TYR A 121 9.67 -17.35 3.48
CA TYR A 121 9.59 -17.29 2.04
C TYR A 121 8.91 -16.02 1.57
N ARG A 122 9.22 -15.63 0.34
CA ARG A 122 8.53 -14.52 -0.32
C ARG A 122 7.19 -15.03 -0.82
N LEU A 123 6.10 -14.43 -0.36
CA LEU A 123 4.83 -14.60 -1.05
C LEU A 123 4.96 -14.00 -2.44
N SER A 124 4.91 -14.86 -3.46
CA SER A 124 4.63 -14.41 -4.82
C SER A 124 3.29 -13.69 -4.79
N SER A 125 3.26 -12.45 -5.27
CA SER A 125 2.03 -11.66 -5.33
C SER A 125 1.21 -11.91 -6.59
N ASP A 126 1.48 -12.99 -7.32
CA ASP A 126 1.24 -13.03 -8.76
C ASP A 126 -0.08 -13.62 -9.25
N SER A 127 -1.10 -13.73 -8.41
CA SER A 127 -2.45 -13.74 -8.98
C SER A 127 -2.94 -12.30 -9.10
N ALA A 128 -2.83 -11.76 -10.30
CA ALA A 128 -3.66 -10.62 -10.67
C ALA A 128 -5.13 -10.97 -10.35
N PRO A 129 -5.96 -10.02 -9.90
CA PRO A 129 -7.37 -10.29 -9.66
C PRO A 129 -8.02 -10.94 -10.89
N TYR A 130 -9.05 -11.77 -10.70
CA TYR A 130 -9.70 -12.49 -11.81
C TYR A 130 -10.27 -11.57 -12.91
N TRP A 131 -10.55 -10.30 -12.56
CA TRP A 131 -11.01 -9.25 -13.48
C TRP A 131 -9.88 -8.47 -14.15
N TRP A 132 -8.61 -8.82 -13.89
CA TRP A 132 -7.43 -8.15 -14.44
C TRP A 132 -7.09 -8.72 -15.81
N ASN A 133 -6.88 -7.85 -16.80
CA ASN A 133 -6.53 -8.25 -18.17
C ASN A 133 -5.38 -7.41 -18.74
N ASN A 134 -4.89 -7.82 -19.90
CA ASN A 134 -3.74 -7.19 -20.57
C ASN A 134 -4.00 -5.72 -20.96
N GLU A 135 -5.25 -5.37 -21.30
CA GLU A 135 -5.63 -4.00 -21.66
C GLU A 135 -5.54 -3.06 -20.45
N ILE A 136 -6.11 -3.46 -19.31
CA ILE A 136 -6.00 -2.75 -18.03
C ILE A 136 -4.54 -2.62 -17.64
N HIS A 137 -3.73 -3.68 -17.82
CA HIS A 137 -2.31 -3.64 -17.54
C HIS A 137 -1.57 -2.60 -18.40
N LYS A 138 -1.87 -2.53 -19.70
CA LYS A 138 -1.33 -1.52 -20.63
C LYS A 138 -1.73 -0.10 -20.18
N LYS A 139 -3.01 0.13 -19.87
CA LYS A 139 -3.50 1.43 -19.38
C LYS A 139 -2.90 1.83 -18.04
N ARG A 140 -2.68 0.87 -17.12
CA ARG A 140 -1.96 1.13 -15.87
C ARG A 140 -0.53 1.60 -16.12
N ARG A 141 0.19 0.97 -17.06
CA ARG A 141 1.54 1.38 -17.45
C ARG A 141 1.55 2.81 -18.01
N GLU A 142 0.63 3.13 -18.93
CA GLU A 142 0.49 4.46 -19.53
C GLU A 142 0.18 5.53 -18.47
N CYS A 143 -0.77 5.27 -17.57
CA CYS A 143 -1.15 6.15 -16.48
C CYS A 143 0.00 6.34 -15.46
N THR A 144 0.68 5.24 -15.09
CA THR A 144 1.82 5.29 -14.16
C THR A 144 3.00 6.05 -14.76
N ALA A 145 3.25 5.91 -16.06
CA ALA A 145 4.27 6.67 -16.77
C ALA A 145 3.96 8.18 -16.71
N ALA A 146 2.73 8.59 -17.02
CA ALA A 146 2.30 9.98 -16.92
C ALA A 146 2.38 10.52 -15.48
N ARG A 147 1.99 9.73 -14.48
CA ARG A 147 2.15 10.09 -13.06
C ARG A 147 3.62 10.28 -12.68
N ARG A 148 4.50 9.39 -13.13
CA ARG A 148 5.94 9.47 -12.85
C ARG A 148 6.58 10.71 -13.46
N LEU A 149 6.12 11.16 -14.62
CA LEU A 149 6.53 12.43 -15.22
C LEU A 149 6.16 13.60 -14.29
N LEU A 150 4.93 13.62 -13.76
CA LEU A 150 4.50 14.66 -12.81
C LEU A 150 5.30 14.61 -11.48
N THR A 151 5.47 13.44 -10.87
CA THR A 151 6.08 13.32 -9.54
C THR A 151 7.60 13.44 -9.52
N ARG A 152 8.32 12.97 -10.56
CA ARG A 152 9.78 13.21 -10.65
C ARG A 152 10.10 14.68 -10.87
N ASN A 153 9.17 15.42 -11.45
CA ASN A 153 9.30 16.85 -11.71
C ASN A 153 8.99 17.74 -10.51
N ALA A 154 8.49 17.19 -9.39
CA ALA A 154 8.14 17.95 -8.19
C ALA A 154 9.33 18.20 -7.25
N GLY A 155 10.40 17.38 -7.30
CA GLY A 155 11.57 17.50 -6.42
C GLY A 155 12.78 18.20 -7.05
N ASN A 156 12.96 18.06 -8.37
CA ASN A 156 13.90 18.82 -9.20
C ASN A 156 13.65 18.41 -10.67
N PRO A 157 12.82 19.15 -11.44
CA PRO A 157 12.37 18.68 -12.75
C PRO A 157 13.52 18.61 -13.74
N LYS A 158 13.81 17.40 -14.23
CA LYS A 158 14.68 17.21 -15.39
C LYS A 158 13.79 17.11 -16.61
N ILE A 159 14.09 17.89 -17.65
CA ILE A 159 13.40 17.83 -18.95
C ILE A 159 13.34 16.37 -19.41
N PRO A 160 12.15 15.83 -19.74
CA PRO A 160 11.99 14.48 -20.29
C PRO A 160 12.94 14.25 -21.47
N ARG A 161 13.61 13.10 -21.53
CA ARG A 161 14.62 12.76 -22.56
C ARG A 161 14.08 12.86 -24.00
N GLU A 162 12.77 12.75 -24.15
CA GLU A 162 12.00 12.73 -25.39
C GLU A 162 11.77 14.13 -25.99
N CYS A 163 12.06 15.20 -25.24
CA CYS A 163 12.00 16.59 -25.72
C CYS A 163 13.41 17.10 -26.07
N THR A 164 14.06 16.48 -27.06
CA THR A 164 15.45 16.81 -27.47
C THR A 164 15.57 18.21 -28.07
N ALA A 165 14.53 18.68 -28.79
CA ALA A 165 14.48 20.03 -29.35
C ALA A 165 14.39 21.11 -28.27
N THR A 166 13.55 20.90 -27.25
CA THR A 166 13.39 21.79 -26.09
C THR A 166 14.63 21.78 -25.19
N ARG A 167 15.34 20.64 -25.11
CA ARG A 167 16.59 20.51 -24.37
C ARG A 167 17.70 21.38 -24.97
N ARG A 168 17.87 21.43 -26.30
CA ARG A 168 18.93 22.25 -26.94
C ARG A 168 18.72 23.76 -26.78
N LEU A 169 17.46 24.22 -26.73
CA LEU A 169 17.12 25.63 -26.51
C LEU A 169 17.37 26.08 -25.06
N LEU A 170 17.28 25.17 -24.08
CA LEU A 170 17.34 25.50 -22.65
C LEU A 170 18.69 25.23 -21.98
N THR A 171 19.63 24.51 -22.63
CA THR A 171 20.92 24.14 -22.01
C THR A 171 22.08 25.07 -22.29
N ARG A 172 21.88 26.22 -22.95
CA ARG A 172 22.99 27.13 -23.30
C ARG A 172 23.36 28.13 -22.21
N ASN A 173 22.50 28.38 -21.22
CA ASN A 173 22.77 29.29 -20.10
C ASN A 173 21.99 28.86 -18.84
N ALA A 174 22.68 28.79 -17.70
CA ALA A 174 22.15 28.64 -16.33
C ALA A 174 21.61 27.26 -15.88
N GLY A 175 21.80 27.00 -14.58
CA GLY A 175 21.46 25.76 -13.88
C GLY A 175 19.99 25.30 -14.02
N ASN A 176 19.76 24.05 -13.61
CA ASN A 176 18.56 23.24 -13.84
C ASN A 176 17.24 24.05 -13.91
N PRO A 177 16.71 24.36 -15.12
CA PRO A 177 15.58 25.28 -15.27
C PRO A 177 14.25 24.63 -14.84
N LYS A 178 13.43 25.41 -14.13
CA LYS A 178 12.07 25.04 -13.72
C LYS A 178 11.20 24.82 -14.97
N ILE A 179 10.31 23.83 -14.93
CA ILE A 179 9.33 23.62 -16.01
C ILE A 179 8.35 24.79 -16.04
N PRO A 180 8.11 25.41 -17.20
CA PRO A 180 7.09 26.45 -17.36
C PRO A 180 5.69 25.96 -16.94
N ASP A 181 4.89 26.84 -16.32
CA ASP A 181 3.59 26.47 -15.75
C ASP A 181 2.60 25.96 -16.80
N ASN A 182 2.67 26.44 -18.05
CA ASN A 182 1.87 25.94 -19.17
C ASN A 182 2.20 24.48 -19.52
N VAL A 183 3.48 24.12 -19.57
CA VAL A 183 3.94 22.74 -19.82
C VAL A 183 3.55 21.83 -18.66
N LYS A 184 3.62 22.33 -17.43
CA LYS A 184 3.16 21.59 -16.25
C LYS A 184 1.65 21.31 -16.33
N ALA A 185 0.83 22.31 -16.67
CA ALA A 185 -0.60 22.16 -16.84
C ALA A 185 -0.96 21.14 -17.94
N GLU A 186 -0.23 21.14 -19.05
CA GLU A 186 -0.41 20.15 -20.14
C GLU A 186 -0.11 18.72 -19.67
N ILE A 187 1.00 18.52 -18.93
CA ILE A 187 1.37 17.21 -18.36
C ILE A 187 0.30 16.74 -17.38
N GLU A 188 -0.22 17.63 -16.53
CA GLU A 188 -1.30 17.33 -15.59
C GLU A 188 -2.58 16.93 -16.31
N SER A 189 -2.99 17.67 -17.36
CA SER A 189 -4.15 17.35 -18.19
C SER A 189 -4.02 15.97 -18.83
N ARG A 190 -2.86 15.67 -19.41
CA ARG A 190 -2.55 14.37 -20.02
C ARG A 190 -2.60 13.23 -19.01
N TYR A 191 -2.10 13.44 -17.80
CA TYR A 191 -2.21 12.48 -16.70
C TYR A 191 -3.67 12.25 -16.31
N ARG A 192 -4.46 13.31 -16.11
CA ARG A 192 -5.89 13.23 -15.78
C ARG A 192 -6.67 12.44 -16.84
N ALA A 193 -6.43 12.70 -18.12
CA ALA A 193 -7.06 11.99 -19.22
C ALA A 193 -6.72 10.48 -19.21
N LYS A 194 -5.43 10.13 -19.13
CA LYS A 194 -4.99 8.72 -19.06
C LYS A 194 -5.54 8.00 -17.85
N LYS A 195 -5.63 8.69 -16.71
CA LYS A 195 -6.15 8.11 -15.48
C LYS A 195 -7.68 7.92 -15.54
N LYS A 196 -8.42 8.88 -16.11
CA LYS A 196 -9.86 8.73 -16.39
C LYS A 196 -10.13 7.50 -17.25
N GLU A 197 -9.37 7.32 -18.32
CA GLU A 197 -9.49 6.16 -19.21
C GLU A 197 -9.13 4.85 -18.50
N PHE A 198 -8.03 4.81 -17.75
CA PHE A 198 -7.66 3.64 -16.95
C PHE A 198 -8.77 3.24 -15.96
N CYS A 199 -9.35 4.19 -15.22
CA CYS A 199 -10.44 3.93 -14.30
C CYS A 199 -11.73 3.48 -15.02
N LYS A 200 -12.03 4.02 -16.20
CA LYS A 200 -13.15 3.58 -17.04
C LYS A 200 -12.99 2.09 -17.40
N GLN A 201 -11.79 1.68 -17.83
CA GLN A 201 -11.52 0.29 -18.17
C GLN A 201 -11.58 -0.65 -16.96
N ILE A 202 -11.09 -0.23 -15.79
CA ILE A 202 -11.27 -1.02 -14.56
C ILE A 202 -12.76 -1.26 -14.28
N ARG A 203 -13.58 -0.21 -14.33
CA ARG A 203 -15.02 -0.34 -14.07
C ARG A 203 -15.70 -1.24 -15.10
N ALA A 204 -15.36 -1.09 -16.38
CA ALA A 204 -15.90 -1.92 -17.44
C ALA A 204 -15.51 -3.40 -17.27
N ALA A 205 -14.25 -3.69 -16.99
CA ALA A 205 -13.76 -5.05 -16.79
C ALA A 205 -14.37 -5.70 -15.55
N LYS A 206 -14.49 -4.98 -14.44
CA LYS A 206 -15.18 -5.49 -13.24
C LYS A 206 -16.64 -5.83 -13.53
N ARG A 207 -17.37 -4.97 -14.25
CA ARG A 207 -18.76 -5.26 -14.63
C ARG A 207 -18.86 -6.48 -15.54
N LYS A 208 -18.01 -6.55 -16.58
CA LYS A 208 -17.99 -7.69 -17.51
C LYS A 208 -17.70 -8.99 -16.76
N CYS A 209 -16.60 -9.04 -16.01
CA CYS A 209 -16.24 -10.24 -15.27
C CYS A 209 -17.28 -10.61 -14.20
N TRP A 210 -17.98 -9.65 -13.60
CA TRP A 210 -19.09 -9.95 -12.70
C TRP A 210 -20.25 -10.62 -13.45
N SER A 211 -20.64 -10.08 -14.60
CA SER A 211 -21.68 -10.68 -15.47
C SER A 211 -21.30 -12.10 -15.90
N ASP A 212 -20.06 -12.29 -16.36
CA ASP A 212 -19.56 -13.61 -16.78
C ASP A 212 -19.53 -14.60 -15.59
N LEU A 213 -19.24 -14.11 -14.38
CA LEU A 213 -19.22 -14.92 -13.16
C LEU A 213 -20.63 -15.38 -12.78
N CYS A 214 -21.63 -14.49 -12.87
CA CYS A 214 -23.03 -14.83 -12.63
C CYS A 214 -23.52 -15.90 -13.62
N GLY A 215 -23.25 -15.72 -14.92
CA GLY A 215 -23.64 -16.72 -15.92
C GLY A 215 -22.99 -18.09 -15.69
N LYS A 216 -21.71 -18.13 -15.32
CA LYS A 216 -21.03 -19.39 -14.95
C LYS A 216 -21.57 -20.04 -13.70
N LEU A 217 -22.11 -19.26 -12.77
CA LEU A 217 -22.72 -19.78 -11.54
C LEU A 217 -24.11 -20.38 -11.83
N GLU A 218 -24.84 -19.79 -12.77
CA GLU A 218 -26.12 -20.33 -13.26
C GLU A 218 -25.91 -21.65 -14.02
N GLU A 219 -24.80 -21.79 -14.76
CA GLU A 219 -24.42 -23.02 -15.45
C GLU A 219 -23.90 -24.12 -14.50
N ASP A 220 -23.04 -23.75 -13.54
CA ASP A 220 -22.49 -24.67 -12.53
C ASP A 220 -22.36 -23.98 -11.16
N VAL A 221 -23.33 -24.27 -10.29
CA VAL A 221 -23.45 -23.73 -8.93
C VAL A 221 -22.23 -24.05 -8.06
N CYS A 222 -21.54 -25.17 -8.32
CA CYS A 222 -20.36 -25.62 -7.55
C CYS A 222 -19.02 -25.36 -8.28
N GLY A 223 -19.08 -24.66 -9.42
CA GLY A 223 -17.98 -24.52 -10.35
C GLY A 223 -16.91 -23.52 -9.98
N SER A 224 -16.16 -23.09 -11.00
CA SER A 224 -15.06 -22.12 -10.85
C SER A 224 -15.54 -20.77 -10.28
N ALA A 225 -16.77 -20.36 -10.60
CA ALA A 225 -17.37 -19.12 -10.09
C ALA A 225 -17.57 -19.15 -8.57
N TYR A 226 -18.12 -20.26 -8.06
CA TYR A 226 -18.28 -20.53 -6.63
C TYR A 226 -16.94 -20.53 -5.89
N LYS A 227 -15.91 -21.19 -6.45
CA LYS A 227 -14.55 -21.20 -5.89
C LYS A 227 -13.95 -19.80 -5.79
N ILE A 228 -14.19 -18.93 -6.78
CA ILE A 228 -13.73 -17.54 -6.76
C ILE A 228 -14.43 -16.76 -5.64
N ALA A 229 -15.76 -16.90 -5.50
CA ALA A 229 -16.53 -16.23 -4.46
C ALA A 229 -16.12 -16.66 -3.04
N ILE A 230 -15.95 -17.97 -2.81
CA ILE A 230 -15.57 -18.51 -1.50
C ILE A 230 -14.12 -18.22 -1.13
N ARG A 231 -13.20 -18.18 -2.10
CA ARG A 231 -11.80 -17.83 -1.80
C ARG A 231 -11.69 -16.45 -1.14
N ASP A 232 -12.53 -15.50 -1.54
CA ASP A 232 -12.59 -14.17 -0.91
C ASP A 232 -13.27 -14.22 0.47
N MET A 233 -14.20 -15.16 0.71
CA MET A 233 -14.85 -15.36 2.02
C MET A 233 -13.98 -16.11 3.04
N LYS A 234 -13.17 -17.09 2.62
CA LYS A 234 -12.22 -17.84 3.48
C LYS A 234 -11.13 -16.97 4.13
N SER A 235 -11.00 -15.71 3.73
CA SER A 235 -10.10 -14.75 4.39
C SER A 235 -10.67 -14.21 5.71
N TYR A 236 -11.92 -14.52 6.05
CA TYR A 236 -12.49 -14.29 7.38
C TYR A 236 -12.35 -15.59 8.19
N PRO A 237 -11.74 -15.58 9.39
CA PRO A 237 -11.79 -16.74 10.25
C PRO A 237 -13.27 -17.08 10.51
N ALA A 238 -13.60 -18.37 10.50
CA ALA A 238 -14.91 -18.83 10.92
C ALA A 238 -15.22 -18.23 12.30
N TYR A 239 -16.42 -17.67 12.46
CA TYR A 239 -16.86 -17.15 13.74
C TYR A 239 -17.08 -18.34 14.66
N ASP A 240 -16.07 -18.67 15.47
CA ASP A 240 -16.18 -19.68 16.50
C ASP A 240 -16.94 -19.04 17.67
N ILE A 241 -18.17 -19.49 17.88
CA ILE A 241 -19.07 -18.97 18.93
C ILE A 241 -18.54 -19.33 20.32
N ASP A 242 -17.67 -20.35 20.43
CA ASP A 242 -17.19 -20.89 21.71
C ASP A 242 -15.70 -20.60 22.02
N SER A 243 -14.96 -19.91 21.15
CA SER A 243 -13.55 -19.60 21.41
C SER A 243 -13.36 -18.40 22.34
N LYS A 244 -13.05 -18.67 23.62
CA LYS A 244 -12.63 -17.66 24.61
C LYS A 244 -11.22 -17.09 24.39
N ASP A 245 -10.50 -17.43 23.32
CA ASP A 245 -9.11 -17.01 23.13
C ASP A 245 -8.96 -15.85 22.14
N ALA A 246 -8.99 -14.64 22.72
CA ALA A 246 -8.91 -13.37 22.01
C ALA A 246 -7.50 -12.97 21.51
N HIS A 247 -6.52 -13.86 21.40
CA HIS A 247 -5.10 -13.47 21.33
C HIS A 247 -4.43 -13.39 19.95
N ASN A 248 -5.12 -13.63 18.83
CA ASN A 248 -4.45 -13.58 17.52
C ASN A 248 -5.15 -12.74 16.44
N ARG A 249 -5.49 -11.48 16.77
CA ARG A 249 -6.28 -10.58 15.90
C ARG A 249 -5.49 -9.49 15.15
N ARG A 250 -4.21 -9.70 14.76
CA ARG A 250 -3.41 -8.60 14.16
C ARG A 250 -2.83 -8.79 12.76
N ALA A 251 -3.10 -9.90 12.06
CA ALA A 251 -2.46 -10.16 10.77
C ALA A 251 -3.40 -10.20 9.55
N LEU A 252 -4.47 -9.40 9.50
CA LEU A 252 -5.41 -9.45 8.36
C LEU A 252 -5.80 -8.06 7.85
N CYS A 253 -4.83 -7.19 7.56
CA CYS A 253 -5.12 -6.00 6.74
C CYS A 253 -3.88 -5.48 6.00
N SER A 254 -3.51 -6.10 4.88
CA SER A 254 -2.51 -5.46 3.98
C SER A 254 -2.64 -5.74 2.48
N LYS A 255 -3.55 -6.61 2.00
CA LYS A 255 -3.54 -7.02 0.58
C LYS A 255 -4.38 -6.19 -0.39
N LYS A 256 -5.22 -5.24 0.04
CA LYS A 256 -6.17 -4.55 -0.89
C LYS A 256 -5.66 -3.31 -1.64
N ARG A 257 -4.43 -2.81 -1.43
CA ARG A 257 -3.97 -1.52 -2.02
C ARG A 257 -2.92 -1.60 -3.15
N ARG A 258 -2.73 -2.75 -3.82
CA ARG A 258 -1.68 -2.89 -4.85
C ARG A 258 -2.15 -2.60 -6.29
N TRP A 259 -3.46 -2.59 -6.53
CA TRP A 259 -4.06 -2.57 -7.88
C TRP A 259 -4.84 -1.30 -8.22
N LEU A 260 -4.95 -0.35 -7.29
CA LEU A 260 -5.44 1.02 -7.50
C LEU A 260 -4.23 1.97 -7.49
#